data_AF-A0A936UHA4-F1
#
_entry.id   AF-A0A936UHA4-F1
#
_cell.length_a   1.000
_cell.length_b   1.000
_cell.length_c   1.000
_cell.angle_alpha   90.00
_cell.angle_beta   90.00
_cell.angle_gamma   90.00
#
_symmetry.space_group_name_H-M   'P 1'
#
loop_
_entity.id
_entity.type
_entity.pdbx_description
1 polymer ?
#
loop_
_entity_poly.entity_id
_entity_poly.type
_entity_poly.pdbx_seq_one_letter_code
_entity_poly.pdbx_strand_id
1 'polypeptide(L)'
;MTLVSLLLALVLEQFKPFKAAAYLYPPLERLGRFFEERFNDGQAKHGVIAWCLMVLPPTIATAVAYFLIYTLHPLLALLFNVVVLYCTMGFRHSSHFFTRIHACLRAQDLQQARRLIGEWRGHLHDMSSTEEVVRLSIEQGIVGAHRQVFAVIVWFLLLPGPCGAVFYRMADYYARVWGQRSGPTIGEFGSFARQVFEVIEYVPVRTTAIAFSIVGDFEDAAHCWRTQASQWHDKSEGILLAAGGGALGVRLGLPINQSGEGLERPELGTGDEAEVEHLQSFIGLIRRALVLNVLVLVTMGFAHVAG
;
A
#
# COMPACT_ATOMS: atom_id res chain seq x y z
N MET A 1 1.14 23.93 -7.24
CA MET A 1 0.44 23.60 -5.97
C MET A 1 0.56 22.12 -5.61
N THR A 2 0.36 21.18 -6.54
CA THR A 2 0.43 19.73 -6.31
C THR A 2 1.77 19.26 -5.72
N LEU A 3 2.89 19.60 -6.35
CA LEU A 3 4.23 19.22 -5.89
C LEU A 3 4.56 19.75 -4.49
N VAL A 4 4.29 21.03 -4.24
CA VAL A 4 4.54 21.67 -2.94
C VAL A 4 3.68 21.01 -1.85
N SER A 5 2.43 20.67 -2.16
CA SER A 5 1.54 19.98 -1.22
C SER A 5 2.07 18.58 -0.87
N LEU A 6 2.59 17.85 -1.85
CA LEU A 6 3.15 16.51 -1.68
C LEU A 6 4.43 16.54 -0.84
N LEU A 7 5.35 17.46 -1.14
CA LEU A 7 6.55 17.67 -0.34
C LEU A 7 6.23 18.03 1.11
N LEU A 8 5.31 18.98 1.33
CA LEU A 8 4.89 19.37 2.67
C LEU A 8 4.21 18.22 3.42
N ALA A 9 3.37 17.42 2.75
CA ALA A 9 2.74 16.24 3.36
C ALA A 9 3.77 15.19 3.77
N LEU A 10 4.74 14.88 2.90
CA LEU A 10 5.84 13.95 3.21
C LEU A 10 6.71 14.43 4.37
N VAL A 11 7.01 15.73 4.42
CA VAL A 11 7.76 16.33 5.53
C VAL A 11 6.95 16.27 6.83
N LEU A 12 5.66 16.61 6.81
CA LEU A 12 4.79 16.53 7.98
C LEU A 12 4.65 15.10 8.52
N GLU A 13 4.61 14.10 7.64
CA GLU A 13 4.60 12.69 8.01
C GLU A 13 5.87 12.26 8.80
N GLN A 14 7.00 12.96 8.60
CA GLN A 14 8.22 12.75 9.39
C GLN A 14 8.11 13.28 10.83
N PHE A 15 7.27 14.27 11.12
CA PHE A 15 7.21 14.91 12.43
C PHE A 15 6.23 14.27 13.41
N LYS A 16 5.00 13.90 13.00
CA LYS A 16 4.05 13.17 13.86
C LYS A 16 3.16 12.22 13.06
N PRO A 17 2.90 11.00 13.55
CA PRO A 17 1.86 10.15 12.97
C PRO A 17 0.48 10.68 13.37
N PHE A 18 -0.35 11.02 12.39
CA PHE A 18 -1.77 11.21 12.65
C PHE A 18 -2.48 9.86 12.68
N LYS A 19 -3.22 9.59 13.75
CA LYS A 19 -4.04 8.39 13.90
C LYS A 19 -5.33 8.50 13.07
N ALA A 20 -5.23 8.95 11.81
CA ALA A 20 -6.37 9.14 10.91
C ALA A 20 -7.21 7.86 10.82
N ALA A 21 -6.52 6.72 10.71
CA ALA A 21 -7.11 5.38 10.73
C ALA A 21 -8.10 5.15 11.88
N ALA A 22 -7.77 5.60 13.10
CA ALA A 22 -8.60 5.37 14.28
C ALA A 22 -9.92 6.18 14.25
N TYR A 23 -9.95 7.29 13.53
CA TYR A 23 -11.13 8.15 13.43
C TYR A 23 -11.90 7.95 12.11
N LEU A 24 -11.21 7.64 11.01
CA LEU A 24 -11.78 7.52 9.68
C LEU A 24 -12.29 6.10 9.37
N TYR A 25 -11.63 5.04 9.84
CA TYR A 25 -12.05 3.68 9.50
C TYR A 25 -13.33 3.21 10.20
N PRO A 26 -13.59 3.48 11.49
CA PRO A 26 -14.84 3.04 12.14
C PRO A 26 -16.13 3.50 11.45
N PRO A 27 -16.31 4.77 11.00
CA PRO A 27 -17.51 5.15 10.27
C PRO A 27 -17.58 4.51 8.88
N LEU A 28 -16.44 4.37 8.18
CA LEU A 28 -16.38 3.71 6.88
C LEU A 28 -16.73 2.22 6.96
N GLU A 29 -16.32 1.55 8.04
CA GLU A 29 -16.68 0.15 8.30
C GLU A 29 -18.17 -0.02 8.59
N ARG A 30 -18.77 0.90 9.37
CA ARG A 30 -20.23 0.90 9.61
C ARG A 30 -21.01 1.13 8.32
N LEU A 31 -20.59 2.09 7.50
CA LEU A 31 -21.19 2.33 6.19
C LEU A 31 -21.03 1.11 5.28
N GLY A 32 -19.82 0.53 5.22
CA GLY A 32 -19.56 -0.69 4.47
C GLY A 32 -20.50 -1.84 4.87
N ARG A 33 -20.66 -2.07 6.19
CA ARG A 33 -21.60 -3.06 6.72
C ARG A 33 -23.05 -2.75 6.41
N PHE A 34 -23.48 -1.49 6.54
CA PHE A 34 -24.85 -1.10 6.21
C PHE A 34 -25.20 -1.41 4.75
N PHE A 35 -24.31 -1.09 3.82
CA PHE A 35 -24.54 -1.39 2.41
C PHE A 35 -24.44 -2.88 2.10
N GLU A 36 -23.53 -3.60 2.76
CA GLU A 36 -23.47 -5.06 2.69
C GLU A 36 -24.80 -5.67 3.17
N GLU A 37 -25.29 -5.33 4.37
CA GLU A 37 -26.54 -5.85 4.93
C GLU A 37 -27.78 -5.47 4.10
N ARG A 38 -27.77 -4.32 3.42
CA ARG A 38 -28.95 -3.80 2.70
C ARG A 38 -28.98 -4.19 1.22
N PHE A 39 -27.83 -4.36 0.59
CA PHE A 39 -27.73 -4.63 -0.85
C PHE A 39 -27.13 -6.01 -1.19
N ASN A 40 -26.54 -6.73 -0.23
CA ASN A 40 -25.98 -8.05 -0.51
C ASN A 40 -27.06 -9.13 -0.61
N ASP A 41 -27.66 -9.24 -1.79
CA ASP A 41 -28.53 -10.34 -2.20
C ASP A 41 -27.76 -11.49 -2.88
N GLY A 42 -26.43 -11.54 -2.69
CA GLY A 42 -25.57 -12.58 -3.26
C GLY A 42 -25.26 -12.44 -4.76
N GLN A 43 -25.59 -11.30 -5.40
CA GLN A 43 -25.29 -11.06 -6.82
C GLN A 43 -24.18 -10.03 -7.03
N ALA A 44 -23.32 -10.27 -8.02
CA ALA A 44 -22.23 -9.37 -8.41
C ALA A 44 -22.67 -7.92 -8.75
N LYS A 45 -23.88 -7.73 -9.31
CA LYS A 45 -24.40 -6.39 -9.68
C LYS A 45 -24.55 -5.46 -8.48
N HIS A 46 -24.92 -6.00 -7.32
CA HIS A 46 -25.06 -5.21 -6.11
C HIS A 46 -23.70 -4.77 -5.55
N GLY A 47 -22.66 -5.60 -5.75
CA GLY A 47 -21.27 -5.24 -5.45
C GLY A 47 -20.79 -4.04 -6.26
N VAL A 48 -21.17 -3.94 -7.53
CA VAL A 48 -20.86 -2.77 -8.39
C VAL A 48 -21.49 -1.50 -7.82
N ILE A 49 -22.79 -1.55 -7.51
CA ILE A 49 -23.54 -0.39 -7.01
C ILE A 49 -22.97 0.04 -5.65
N ALA A 50 -22.74 -0.90 -4.75
CA ALA A 50 -22.16 -0.61 -3.44
C ALA A 50 -20.76 0.00 -3.55
N TRP A 51 -19.90 -0.54 -4.44
CA TRP A 51 -18.57 0.02 -4.68
C TRP A 51 -18.65 1.45 -5.20
N CYS A 52 -19.50 1.70 -6.21
CA CYS A 52 -19.69 3.05 -6.76
C CYS A 52 -20.20 4.03 -5.69
N LEU A 53 -21.18 3.64 -4.88
CA LEU A 53 -21.73 4.48 -3.81
C LEU A 53 -20.75 4.73 -2.66
N MET A 54 -19.77 3.84 -2.47
CA MET A 54 -18.75 4.00 -1.44
C MET A 54 -17.55 4.80 -1.91
N VAL A 55 -17.12 4.64 -3.16
CA VAL A 55 -15.88 5.23 -3.67
C VAL A 55 -16.13 6.56 -4.38
N LEU A 56 -17.18 6.67 -5.21
CA LEU A 56 -17.39 7.86 -6.05
C LEU A 56 -17.85 9.08 -5.24
N PRO A 57 -18.85 9.01 -4.33
CA PRO A 57 -19.27 10.18 -3.56
C PRO A 57 -18.16 10.88 -2.77
N PRO A 58 -17.31 10.21 -1.96
CA PRO A 58 -16.22 10.89 -1.27
C PRO A 58 -15.17 11.44 -2.24
N THR A 59 -14.92 10.76 -3.36
CA THR A 59 -14.01 11.23 -4.41
C THR A 59 -14.52 12.53 -5.05
N ILE A 60 -15.80 12.55 -5.45
CA ILE A 60 -16.45 13.72 -6.06
C ILE A 60 -16.57 14.86 -5.06
N ALA A 61 -16.98 14.57 -3.82
CA ALA A 61 -17.07 15.57 -2.76
C ALA A 61 -15.71 16.23 -2.51
N THR A 62 -14.63 15.45 -2.48
CA THR A 62 -13.26 15.98 -2.33
C THR A 62 -12.85 16.84 -3.53
N ALA A 63 -13.21 16.42 -4.76
CA ALA A 63 -12.95 17.22 -5.95
C ALA A 63 -13.71 18.56 -5.93
N VAL A 64 -15.02 18.53 -5.65
CA VAL A 64 -15.86 19.73 -5.57
C VAL A 64 -15.35 20.67 -4.47
N ALA A 65 -15.04 20.14 -3.28
CA ALA A 65 -14.47 20.92 -2.19
C ALA A 65 -13.14 21.57 -2.60
N TYR A 66 -12.25 20.83 -3.26
CA TYR A 66 -10.99 21.36 -3.75
C TYR A 66 -11.19 22.50 -4.76
N PHE A 67 -12.05 22.32 -5.76
CA PHE A 67 -12.31 23.37 -6.75
C PHE A 67 -12.95 24.61 -6.14
N LEU A 68 -13.89 24.45 -5.20
CA LEU A 68 -14.52 25.57 -4.50
C LEU A 68 -13.53 26.31 -3.61
N ILE A 69 -12.66 25.59 -2.90
CA ILE A 69 -11.61 26.20 -2.08
C ILE A 69 -10.58 26.93 -2.97
N TYR A 70 -10.28 26.37 -4.15
CA TYR A 70 -9.35 26.96 -5.10
C TYR A 70 -9.88 28.28 -5.69
N THR A 71 -11.18 28.39 -5.96
CA THR A 71 -11.79 29.67 -6.41
C THR A 71 -11.79 30.74 -5.32
N LEU A 72 -11.84 30.34 -4.04
CA LEU A 72 -11.76 31.26 -2.91
C LEU A 72 -10.33 31.76 -2.65
N HIS A 73 -9.38 30.83 -2.46
CA HIS A 73 -7.99 31.19 -2.17
C HIS A 73 -7.00 30.04 -2.50
N PRO A 74 -6.03 30.25 -3.41
CA PRO A 74 -5.07 29.20 -3.80
C PRO A 74 -4.25 28.60 -2.64
N LEU A 75 -3.86 29.40 -1.64
CA LEU A 75 -3.17 28.88 -0.45
C LEU A 75 -4.06 27.97 0.41
N LEU A 76 -5.37 28.23 0.48
CA LEU A 76 -6.29 27.38 1.23
C LEU A 76 -6.46 26.04 0.51
N ALA A 77 -6.43 26.03 -0.82
CA ALA A 77 -6.45 24.81 -1.62
C ALA A 77 -5.16 23.99 -1.45
N LEU A 78 -4.01 24.66 -1.32
CA LEU A 78 -2.75 24.00 -0.95
C LEU A 78 -2.86 23.36 0.43
N LEU A 79 -3.37 24.08 1.43
CA LEU A 79 -3.57 23.52 2.78
C LEU A 79 -4.51 22.31 2.74
N PHE A 80 -5.61 22.39 1.99
CA PHE A 80 -6.54 21.28 1.82
C PHE A 80 -5.86 20.05 1.21
N ASN A 81 -5.03 20.23 0.17
CA ASN A 81 -4.24 19.13 -0.41
C ASN A 81 -3.32 18.48 0.61
N VAL A 82 -2.58 19.28 1.38
CA VAL A 82 -1.67 18.78 2.42
C VAL A 82 -2.44 17.97 3.46
N VAL A 83 -3.59 18.48 3.91
CA VAL A 83 -4.44 17.78 4.90
C VAL A 83 -4.99 16.47 4.33
N VAL A 84 -5.51 16.46 3.10
CA VAL A 84 -6.03 15.25 2.47
C VAL A 84 -4.92 14.22 2.25
N LEU A 85 -3.76 14.64 1.72
CA LEU A 85 -2.61 13.76 1.55
C LEU A 85 -2.15 13.19 2.90
N TYR A 86 -2.07 14.02 3.94
CA TYR A 86 -1.68 13.57 5.26
C TYR A 86 -2.70 12.62 5.92
N CYS A 87 -3.99 12.78 5.64
CA CYS A 87 -5.03 11.85 6.09
C CYS A 87 -5.05 10.54 5.29
N THR A 88 -4.65 10.59 4.02
CA THR A 88 -4.67 9.43 3.12
C THR A 88 -3.35 8.66 3.13
N MET A 89 -2.20 9.31 3.38
CA MET A 89 -0.90 8.66 3.57
C MET A 89 -0.85 8.05 4.98
N GLY A 90 -0.68 6.72 5.03
CA GLY A 90 -0.72 5.93 6.27
C GLY A 90 0.62 5.30 6.66
N PHE A 91 1.73 5.75 6.07
CA PHE A 91 3.01 5.04 6.05
C PHE A 91 3.55 4.76 7.45
N ARG A 92 3.38 5.72 8.38
CA ARG A 92 3.94 5.58 9.72
C ARG A 92 3.24 4.54 10.61
N HIS A 93 2.00 4.14 10.30
CA HIS A 93 1.32 3.05 11.03
C HIS A 93 1.99 1.70 10.74
N SER A 94 2.24 1.39 9.47
CA SER A 94 2.98 0.18 9.06
C SER A 94 4.44 0.22 9.51
N SER A 95 5.07 1.39 9.43
CA SER A 95 6.47 1.57 9.87
C SER A 95 6.66 1.30 11.36
N HIS A 96 5.63 1.50 12.20
CA HIS A 96 5.73 1.23 13.64
C HIS A 96 5.84 -0.28 13.94
N PHE A 97 5.03 -1.12 13.29
CA PHE A 97 5.15 -2.57 13.39
C PHE A 97 6.54 -3.03 12.93
N PHE A 98 6.96 -2.56 11.75
CA PHE A 98 8.27 -2.88 11.21
C PHE A 98 9.42 -2.50 12.15
N THR A 99 9.39 -1.26 12.69
CA THR A 99 10.44 -0.76 13.60
C THR A 99 10.46 -1.54 14.91
N ARG A 100 9.29 -1.89 15.45
CA ARG A 100 9.19 -2.69 16.68
C ARG A 100 9.68 -4.12 16.46
N ILE A 101 9.31 -4.75 15.35
CA ILE A 101 9.80 -6.08 15.00
C ILE A 101 11.32 -6.07 14.86
N HIS A 102 11.87 -5.10 14.11
CA HIS A 102 13.32 -4.95 13.97
C HIS A 102 14.02 -4.75 15.33
N ALA A 103 13.44 -3.96 16.24
CA ALA A 103 13.99 -3.77 17.59
C ALA A 103 13.93 -5.06 18.42
N CYS A 104 12.83 -5.80 18.38
CA CYS A 104 12.68 -7.10 19.07
C CYS A 104 13.69 -8.13 18.54
N LEU A 105 13.86 -8.24 17.22
CA LEU A 105 14.81 -9.17 16.61
C LEU A 105 16.26 -8.81 16.96
N ARG A 106 16.62 -7.53 16.99
CA ARG A 106 17.94 -7.09 17.49
C ARG A 106 18.16 -7.41 18.97
N ALA A 107 17.11 -7.37 19.78
CA ALA A 107 17.15 -7.77 21.18
C ALA A 107 17.04 -9.29 21.38
N GLN A 108 17.03 -10.09 20.29
CA GLN A 108 16.83 -11.54 20.30
C GLN A 108 15.49 -12.00 20.94
N ASP A 109 14.50 -11.10 21.00
CA ASP A 109 13.15 -11.40 21.48
C ASP A 109 12.26 -11.86 20.31
N LEU A 110 12.49 -13.10 19.87
CA LEU A 110 11.73 -13.70 18.78
C LEU A 110 10.25 -13.87 19.13
N GLN A 111 9.92 -14.14 20.40
CA GLN A 111 8.54 -14.35 20.82
C GLN A 111 7.71 -13.08 20.65
N GLN A 112 8.24 -11.93 21.06
CA GLN A 112 7.56 -10.66 20.85
C GLN A 112 7.50 -10.27 19.36
N ALA A 113 8.53 -10.59 18.58
CA ALA A 113 8.53 -10.38 17.13
C ALA A 113 7.42 -11.19 16.43
N ARG A 114 7.24 -12.46 16.81
CA ARG A 114 6.15 -13.34 16.33
C ARG A 114 4.76 -12.79 16.64
N ARG A 115 4.56 -12.28 17.87
CA ARG A 115 3.30 -11.62 18.25
C ARG A 115 3.02 -10.40 17.39
N LEU A 116 4.03 -9.55 17.18
CA LEU A 116 3.87 -8.31 16.41
C LEU A 116 3.58 -8.58 14.92
N ILE A 117 4.26 -9.53 14.29
CA ILE A 117 3.95 -9.88 12.89
C ILE A 117 2.57 -10.55 12.78
N GLY A 118 2.16 -11.32 13.80
CA GLY A 118 0.83 -11.89 13.86
C GLY A 118 -0.28 -10.86 14.02
N GLU A 119 -0.09 -9.86 14.89
CA GLU A 119 -0.97 -8.70 15.00
C GLU A 119 -1.05 -7.92 13.68
N TRP A 120 0.07 -7.74 12.99
CA TRP A 120 0.12 -6.98 11.74
C TRP A 120 -0.58 -7.70 10.57
N ARG A 121 -0.43 -9.03 10.47
CA ARG A 121 -1.02 -9.85 9.40
C ARG A 121 -2.38 -10.45 9.74
N GLY A 122 -2.82 -10.36 10.99
CA GLY A 122 -4.09 -10.89 11.48
C GLY A 122 -4.12 -12.42 11.68
N HIS A 123 -2.96 -13.09 11.72
CA HIS A 123 -2.84 -14.55 11.84
C HIS A 123 -1.75 -14.93 12.84
N LEU A 124 -1.88 -16.08 13.52
CA LEU A 124 -0.88 -16.53 14.50
C LEU A 124 0.42 -17.02 13.82
N HIS A 125 1.57 -16.59 14.36
CA HIS A 125 2.92 -16.89 13.85
C HIS A 125 3.87 -17.44 14.95
N ASP A 126 3.33 -18.12 15.96
CA ASP A 126 4.07 -18.68 17.11
C ASP A 126 5.21 -19.69 16.78
N MET A 127 5.20 -20.33 15.60
CA MET A 127 6.19 -21.34 15.15
C MET A 127 7.13 -20.79 14.06
N SER A 128 6.95 -19.55 13.60
CA SER A 128 7.76 -18.97 12.52
C SER A 128 9.23 -18.79 12.94
N SER A 129 10.19 -19.15 12.09
CA SER A 129 11.62 -18.92 12.36
C SER A 129 11.96 -17.42 12.36
N THR A 130 13.18 -17.05 12.78
CA THR A 130 13.63 -15.66 12.73
C THR A 130 13.61 -15.12 11.30
N GLU A 131 14.13 -15.91 10.36
CA GLU A 131 14.21 -15.61 8.94
C GLU A 131 12.81 -15.48 8.34
N GLU A 132 11.87 -16.34 8.76
CA GLU A 132 10.46 -16.25 8.36
C GLU A 132 9.82 -14.95 8.86
N VAL A 133 10.05 -14.54 10.11
CA VAL A 133 9.54 -13.26 10.64
C VAL A 133 10.13 -12.07 9.90
N VAL A 134 11.43 -12.10 9.59
CA VAL A 134 12.10 -11.05 8.80
C VAL A 134 11.49 -10.98 7.41
N ARG A 135 11.40 -12.12 6.70
CA ARG A 135 10.84 -12.23 5.35
C ARG A 135 9.43 -11.66 5.28
N LEU A 136 8.55 -12.11 6.18
CA LEU A 136 7.16 -11.64 6.26
C LEU A 136 7.06 -10.15 6.58
N SER A 137 7.99 -9.61 7.39
CA SER A 137 8.04 -8.18 7.70
C SER A 137 8.46 -7.35 6.49
N ILE A 138 9.40 -7.84 5.68
CA ILE A 138 9.81 -7.20 4.43
C ILE A 138 8.66 -7.25 3.41
N GLU A 139 8.02 -8.40 3.21
CA GLU A 139 6.88 -8.53 2.30
C GLU A 139 5.75 -7.56 2.64
N GLN A 140 5.32 -7.56 3.91
CA GLN A 140 4.26 -6.68 4.39
C GLN A 140 4.69 -5.21 4.32
N GLY A 141 5.98 -4.94 4.54
CA GLY A 141 6.57 -3.63 4.38
C GLY A 141 6.54 -3.12 2.94
N ILE A 142 6.91 -3.95 1.96
CA ILE A 142 6.92 -3.61 0.52
C ILE A 142 5.49 -3.26 0.08
N VAL A 143 4.53 -4.15 0.33
CA VAL A 143 3.13 -3.95 -0.05
C VAL A 143 2.53 -2.75 0.68
N GLY A 144 2.84 -2.60 1.97
CA GLY A 144 2.42 -1.47 2.79
C GLY A 144 2.96 -0.13 2.26
N ALA A 145 4.25 -0.05 1.95
CA ALA A 145 4.88 1.15 1.40
C ALA A 145 4.28 1.55 0.05
N HIS A 146 4.03 0.56 -0.81
CA HIS A 146 3.34 0.77 -2.08
C HIS A 146 1.96 1.40 -1.90
N ARG A 147 1.07 0.72 -1.16
CA ARG A 147 -0.33 1.14 -0.97
C ARG A 147 -0.47 2.39 -0.10
N GLN A 148 0.51 2.70 0.74
CA GLN A 148 0.42 3.87 1.63
C GLN A 148 1.03 5.13 1.05
N VAL A 149 2.03 5.01 0.19
CA VAL A 149 2.81 6.16 -0.31
C VAL A 149 2.81 6.17 -1.83
N PHE A 150 3.44 5.19 -2.47
CA PHE A 150 3.72 5.26 -3.91
C PHE A 150 2.45 5.31 -4.76
N ALA A 151 1.45 4.47 -4.47
CA ALA A 151 0.21 4.48 -5.22
C ALA A 151 -0.65 5.72 -4.97
N VAL A 152 -0.63 6.25 -3.74
CA VAL A 152 -1.29 7.51 -3.40
C VAL A 152 -0.67 8.66 -4.18
N ILE A 153 0.65 8.71 -4.29
CA ILE A 153 1.38 9.70 -5.09
C ILE A 153 0.95 9.61 -6.56
N VAL A 154 0.95 8.41 -7.15
CA VAL A 154 0.57 8.21 -8.55
C VAL A 154 -0.86 8.70 -8.82
N TRP A 155 -1.82 8.29 -7.99
CA TRP A 155 -3.22 8.70 -8.18
C TRP A 155 -3.48 10.18 -7.88
N PHE A 156 -2.75 10.77 -6.92
CA PHE A 156 -2.81 12.22 -6.66
C PHE A 156 -2.34 13.07 -7.85
N LEU A 157 -1.52 12.50 -8.74
CA LEU A 157 -1.03 13.16 -9.95
C LEU A 157 -1.93 12.91 -11.16
N LEU A 158 -2.43 11.67 -11.30
CA LEU A 158 -3.29 11.29 -12.42
C LEU A 158 -4.68 11.95 -12.35
N LEU A 159 -5.25 12.01 -11.15
CA LEU A 159 -6.49 12.74 -10.89
C LEU A 159 -6.16 14.12 -10.31
N PRO A 160 -7.07 15.12 -10.41
CA PRO A 160 -6.79 16.48 -9.98
C PRO A 160 -6.63 16.56 -8.45
N GLY A 161 -5.39 16.32 -7.98
CA GLY A 161 -4.95 16.47 -6.60
C GLY A 161 -5.65 15.55 -5.60
N PRO A 162 -6.35 16.10 -4.60
CA PRO A 162 -6.72 15.38 -3.38
C PRO A 162 -7.79 14.31 -3.65
N CYS A 163 -8.59 14.45 -4.70
CA CYS A 163 -9.59 13.44 -5.06
C CYS A 163 -8.94 12.11 -5.47
N GLY A 164 -7.76 12.12 -6.10
CA GLY A 164 -7.05 10.90 -6.48
C GLY A 164 -6.56 10.10 -5.29
N ALA A 165 -6.04 10.80 -4.28
CA ALA A 165 -5.61 10.18 -3.03
C ALA A 165 -6.78 9.53 -2.28
N VAL A 166 -7.93 10.21 -2.22
CA VAL A 166 -9.16 9.66 -1.62
C VAL A 166 -9.69 8.49 -2.42
N PHE A 167 -9.78 8.62 -3.75
CA PHE A 167 -10.23 7.56 -4.64
C PHE A 167 -9.45 6.26 -4.41
N TYR A 168 -8.12 6.35 -4.47
CA TYR A 168 -7.26 5.20 -4.27
C TYR A 168 -7.42 4.59 -2.87
N ARG A 169 -7.43 5.43 -1.82
CA ARG A 169 -7.55 4.94 -0.43
C ARG A 169 -8.89 4.25 -0.16
N MET A 170 -9.98 4.75 -0.76
CA MET A 170 -11.30 4.13 -0.63
C MET A 170 -11.36 2.81 -1.40
N ALA A 171 -10.86 2.77 -2.65
CA ALA A 171 -10.80 1.54 -3.44
C ALA A 171 -9.98 0.45 -2.73
N ASP A 172 -8.80 0.81 -2.23
CA ASP A 172 -7.90 -0.03 -1.44
C ASP A 172 -8.56 -0.58 -0.15
N TYR A 173 -9.30 0.27 0.56
CA TYR A 173 -10.01 -0.14 1.78
C TYR A 173 -11.12 -1.17 1.49
N TYR A 174 -12.00 -0.89 0.53
CA TYR A 174 -13.12 -1.79 0.23
C TYR A 174 -12.69 -3.09 -0.46
N ALA A 175 -11.63 -3.04 -1.29
CA ALA A 175 -11.02 -4.25 -1.84
C ALA A 175 -10.52 -5.20 -0.75
N ARG A 176 -9.91 -4.66 0.33
CA ARG A 176 -9.50 -5.47 1.49
C ARG A 176 -10.69 -5.94 2.33
N VAL A 177 -11.58 -5.04 2.74
CA VAL A 177 -12.66 -5.38 3.69
C VAL A 177 -13.65 -6.37 3.09
N TRP A 178 -14.07 -6.15 1.84
CA TRP A 178 -14.95 -7.09 1.15
C TRP A 178 -14.17 -8.29 0.62
N GLY A 179 -12.86 -8.14 0.41
CA GLY A 179 -12.00 -9.22 -0.05
C GLY A 179 -11.52 -10.20 1.02
N GLN A 180 -11.47 -9.84 2.30
CA GLN A 180 -11.07 -10.78 3.34
C GLN A 180 -12.22 -11.67 3.82
N ARG A 181 -13.47 -11.29 3.56
CA ARG A 181 -14.67 -12.02 3.99
C ARG A 181 -15.11 -13.02 2.93
N SER A 182 -14.36 -14.10 2.76
CA SER A 182 -14.71 -15.19 1.82
C SER A 182 -15.76 -16.13 2.43
N GLY A 183 -17.00 -15.64 2.57
CA GLY A 183 -18.19 -16.48 2.75
C GLY A 183 -18.90 -16.72 1.41
N PRO A 184 -19.65 -17.83 1.23
CA PRO A 184 -20.31 -18.17 -0.04
C PRO A 184 -21.29 -17.08 -0.55
N THR A 185 -21.81 -16.22 0.33
CA THR A 185 -22.69 -15.10 -0.02
C THR A 185 -21.97 -13.77 -0.25
N ILE A 186 -20.72 -13.60 0.21
CA ILE A 186 -19.93 -12.37 0.05
C ILE A 186 -18.98 -12.48 -1.15
N GLY A 187 -18.65 -13.71 -1.58
CA GLY A 187 -17.71 -13.96 -2.68
C GLY A 187 -18.04 -13.20 -3.97
N GLU A 188 -19.30 -13.26 -4.43
CA GLU A 188 -19.72 -12.53 -5.63
C GLU A 188 -19.80 -11.02 -5.42
N PHE A 189 -20.27 -10.57 -4.26
CA PHE A 189 -20.39 -9.15 -3.92
C PHE A 189 -19.01 -8.45 -3.87
N GLY A 190 -18.04 -9.09 -3.21
CA GLY A 190 -16.67 -8.56 -3.08
C GLY A 190 -15.80 -8.74 -4.33
N SER A 191 -16.18 -9.63 -5.25
CA SER A 191 -15.39 -9.94 -6.46
C SER A 191 -15.12 -8.72 -7.33
N PHE A 192 -16.13 -7.85 -7.52
CA PHE A 192 -15.99 -6.64 -8.32
C PHE A 192 -14.99 -5.67 -7.72
N ALA A 193 -15.01 -5.47 -6.40
CA ALA A 193 -14.08 -4.58 -5.72
C ALA A 193 -12.63 -5.05 -5.85
N ARG A 194 -12.38 -6.37 -5.80
CA ARG A 194 -11.06 -6.95 -6.06
C ARG A 194 -10.61 -6.73 -7.51
N GLN A 195 -11.47 -7.08 -8.48
CA GLN A 195 -11.16 -6.95 -9.90
C GLN A 195 -10.88 -5.50 -10.32
N VAL A 196 -11.72 -4.55 -9.89
CA VAL A 196 -11.50 -3.13 -10.17
C VAL A 196 -10.24 -2.62 -9.48
N PHE A 197 -9.95 -3.09 -8.27
CA PHE A 197 -8.73 -2.68 -7.58
C PHE A 197 -7.46 -3.18 -8.29
N GLU A 198 -7.46 -4.40 -8.84
CA GLU A 198 -6.35 -4.88 -9.68
C GLU A 198 -6.11 -3.98 -10.91
N VAL A 199 -7.19 -3.46 -11.52
CA VAL A 199 -7.08 -2.49 -12.62
C VAL A 199 -6.52 -1.15 -12.13
N ILE A 200 -6.96 -0.67 -10.97
CA ILE A 200 -6.50 0.58 -10.36
C ILE A 200 -5.00 0.50 -9.97
N GLU A 201 -4.54 -0.67 -9.52
CA GLU A 201 -3.14 -0.97 -9.15
C GLU A 201 -2.22 -1.12 -10.36
N TYR A 202 -2.77 -1.32 -11.56
CA TYR A 202 -1.98 -1.66 -12.76
C TYR A 202 -0.83 -0.68 -13.03
N VAL A 203 -1.10 0.63 -12.98
CA VAL A 203 -0.10 1.68 -13.22
C VAL A 203 0.79 1.86 -11.97
N PRO A 204 0.25 2.12 -10.75
CA PRO A 204 1.05 2.32 -9.56
C PRO A 204 2.10 1.24 -9.29
N VAL A 205 1.71 -0.04 -9.40
CA VAL A 205 2.57 -1.18 -9.07
C VAL A 205 3.81 -1.19 -9.97
N ARG A 206 3.62 -0.93 -11.26
CA ARG A 206 4.71 -0.90 -12.24
C ARG A 206 5.64 0.29 -12.00
N THR A 207 5.09 1.46 -11.68
CA THR A 207 5.90 2.63 -11.31
C THR A 207 6.76 2.32 -10.09
N THR A 208 6.21 1.60 -9.11
CA THR A 208 6.92 1.22 -7.88
C THR A 208 8.00 0.17 -8.15
N ALA A 209 7.69 -0.86 -8.93
CA ALA A 209 8.65 -1.87 -9.33
C ALA A 209 9.83 -1.27 -10.11
N ILE A 210 9.56 -0.37 -11.07
CA ILE A 210 10.59 0.37 -11.80
C ILE A 210 11.44 1.20 -10.82
N ALA A 211 10.81 1.89 -9.87
CA ALA A 211 11.54 2.67 -8.89
C ALA A 211 12.47 1.80 -8.04
N PHE A 212 12.02 0.62 -7.59
CA PHE A 212 12.86 -0.34 -6.87
C PHE A 212 14.02 -0.87 -7.72
N SER A 213 13.76 -1.22 -8.98
CA SER A 213 14.83 -1.63 -9.90
C SER A 213 15.87 -0.54 -10.10
N ILE A 214 15.48 0.74 -10.22
CA ILE A 214 16.43 1.84 -10.43
C ILE A 214 17.29 2.11 -9.18
N VAL A 215 16.72 1.99 -7.98
CA VAL A 215 17.41 2.35 -6.74
C VAL A 215 18.13 1.20 -6.02
N GLY A 216 17.82 -0.05 -6.40
CA GLY A 216 18.45 -1.27 -5.88
C GLY A 216 19.34 -1.93 -6.94
N ASP A 217 19.33 -3.26 -6.97
CA ASP A 217 19.92 -4.02 -8.08
C ASP A 217 18.94 -4.07 -9.26
N PHE A 218 19.27 -3.35 -10.34
CA PHE A 218 18.42 -3.26 -11.51
C PHE A 218 18.28 -4.59 -12.24
N GLU A 219 19.38 -5.34 -12.37
CA GLU A 219 19.42 -6.57 -13.16
C GLU A 219 18.57 -7.65 -12.48
N ASP A 220 18.83 -7.89 -11.20
CA ASP A 220 18.11 -8.88 -10.40
C ASP A 220 16.63 -8.50 -10.24
N ALA A 221 16.32 -7.24 -9.92
CA ALA A 221 14.94 -6.80 -9.77
C ALA A 221 14.14 -6.97 -11.07
N ALA A 222 14.73 -6.61 -12.21
CA ALA A 222 14.09 -6.75 -13.51
C ALA A 222 13.95 -8.22 -13.91
N HIS A 223 14.95 -9.06 -13.61
CA HIS A 223 14.90 -10.50 -13.84
C HIS A 223 13.77 -11.14 -13.04
N CYS A 224 13.76 -10.96 -11.72
CA CYS A 224 12.74 -11.51 -10.82
C CYS A 224 11.33 -11.07 -11.21
N TRP A 225 11.13 -9.78 -11.50
CA TRP A 225 9.83 -9.30 -11.96
C TRP A 225 9.37 -10.06 -13.22
N ARG A 226 10.25 -10.21 -14.22
CA ARG A 226 9.87 -10.85 -15.49
C ARG A 226 9.58 -12.35 -15.35
N THR A 227 10.30 -13.07 -14.49
CA THR A 227 10.24 -14.54 -14.42
C THR A 227 9.35 -15.07 -13.31
N GLN A 228 9.21 -14.34 -12.20
CA GLN A 228 8.57 -14.85 -10.97
C GLN A 228 7.23 -14.18 -10.65
N ALA A 229 7.00 -12.92 -11.04
CA ALA A 229 5.83 -12.16 -10.61
C ALA A 229 4.48 -12.81 -10.97
N SER A 230 4.40 -13.53 -12.09
CA SER A 230 3.17 -14.21 -12.54
C SER A 230 2.82 -15.47 -11.74
N GLN A 231 3.76 -15.97 -10.93
CA GLN A 231 3.58 -17.18 -10.13
C GLN A 231 2.83 -16.88 -8.82
N TRP A 232 2.82 -15.62 -8.38
CA TRP A 232 2.10 -15.20 -7.18
C TRP A 232 0.58 -15.14 -7.43
N HIS A 233 -0.21 -15.44 -6.39
CA HIS A 233 -1.67 -15.46 -6.48
C HIS A 233 -2.24 -14.09 -6.91
N ASP A 234 -1.79 -13.02 -6.26
CA ASP A 234 -2.07 -11.64 -6.67
C ASP A 234 -0.92 -11.14 -7.55
N LYS A 235 -1.20 -10.89 -8.82
CA LYS A 235 -0.20 -10.42 -9.78
C LYS A 235 0.41 -9.07 -9.37
N SER A 236 -0.38 -8.19 -8.76
CA SER A 236 0.08 -6.87 -8.33
C SER A 236 1.09 -6.99 -7.18
N GLU A 237 0.78 -7.82 -6.18
CA GLU A 237 1.71 -8.11 -5.09
C GLU A 237 2.94 -8.87 -5.61
N GLY A 238 2.77 -9.84 -6.51
CA GLY A 238 3.87 -10.58 -7.13
C GLY A 238 4.89 -9.69 -7.82
N ILE A 239 4.44 -8.66 -8.55
CA ILE A 239 5.33 -7.68 -9.18
C ILE A 239 6.14 -6.91 -8.13
N LEU A 240 5.48 -6.44 -7.06
CA LEU A 240 6.13 -5.67 -5.99
C LEU A 240 7.14 -6.52 -5.23
N LEU A 241 6.76 -7.74 -4.87
CA LEU A 241 7.58 -8.66 -4.08
C LEU A 241 8.77 -9.19 -4.90
N ALA A 242 8.56 -9.55 -6.17
CA ALA A 242 9.64 -9.99 -7.04
C ALA A 242 10.65 -8.86 -7.30
N ALA A 243 10.17 -7.66 -7.65
CA ALA A 243 11.04 -6.52 -7.88
C ALA A 243 11.75 -6.07 -6.58
N GLY A 244 11.05 -6.06 -5.45
CA GLY A 244 11.61 -5.68 -4.15
C GLY A 244 12.60 -6.70 -3.61
N GLY A 245 12.32 -8.00 -3.75
CA GLY A 245 13.22 -9.10 -3.37
C GLY A 245 14.52 -9.07 -4.20
N GLY A 246 14.41 -8.97 -5.53
CA GLY A 246 15.58 -8.82 -6.40
C GLY A 246 16.37 -7.54 -6.13
N ALA A 247 15.70 -6.41 -5.91
CA ALA A 247 16.37 -5.14 -5.59
C ALA A 247 17.12 -5.16 -4.24
N LEU A 248 16.72 -6.04 -3.32
CA LEU A 248 17.35 -6.24 -2.01
C LEU A 248 18.34 -7.41 -1.98
N GLY A 249 18.34 -8.26 -3.01
CA GLY A 249 19.10 -9.53 -3.01
C GLY A 249 18.62 -10.51 -1.94
N VAL A 250 17.30 -10.56 -1.67
CA VAL A 250 16.72 -11.50 -0.71
C VAL A 250 15.60 -12.35 -1.30
N ARG A 251 15.51 -13.57 -0.78
CA ARG A 251 14.40 -14.51 -1.07
C ARG A 251 13.19 -14.20 -0.19
N LEU A 252 12.13 -13.76 -0.85
CA LEU A 252 10.78 -13.55 -0.32
C LEU A 252 9.86 -14.71 -0.75
N GLY A 253 8.63 -14.72 -0.23
CA GLY A 253 7.68 -15.78 -0.50
C GLY A 253 7.91 -16.99 0.40
N LEU A 254 7.96 -18.18 -0.20
CA LEU A 254 8.16 -19.48 0.46
C LEU A 254 7.00 -19.93 1.39
N PRO A 255 6.89 -21.24 1.66
CA PRO A 255 5.93 -21.78 2.62
C PRO A 255 6.09 -21.15 4.02
N ILE A 256 4.96 -20.98 4.70
CA ILE A 256 4.89 -20.47 6.07
C ILE A 256 4.64 -21.67 6.97
N ASN A 257 5.48 -21.87 8.00
CA ASN A 257 5.48 -23.10 8.80
C ASN A 257 4.21 -23.36 9.61
N GLN A 258 3.31 -22.37 9.69
CA GLN A 258 2.21 -22.36 10.65
C GLN A 258 0.86 -21.98 10.07
N SER A 259 0.82 -21.56 8.80
CA SER A 259 -0.46 -21.32 8.13
C SER A 259 -1.07 -22.69 7.84
N GLY A 260 -2.18 -23.05 8.49
CA GLY A 260 -2.99 -24.22 8.14
C GLY A 260 -3.56 -24.16 6.71
N GLU A 261 -3.26 -23.10 5.96
CA GLU A 261 -3.53 -22.94 4.55
C GLU A 261 -2.33 -23.48 3.75
N GLY A 262 -2.51 -24.63 3.10
CA GLY A 262 -1.63 -25.15 2.06
C GLY A 262 -1.66 -24.31 0.78
N LEU A 263 -1.58 -22.99 0.90
CA LEU A 263 -1.39 -22.09 -0.23
C LEU A 263 0.07 -22.22 -0.67
N GLU A 264 0.27 -22.82 -1.84
CA GLU A 264 1.57 -22.87 -2.49
C GLU A 264 2.07 -21.43 -2.72
N ARG A 265 3.10 -21.04 -1.96
CA ARG A 265 3.75 -19.73 -2.05
C ARG A 265 5.10 -19.92 -2.76
N PRO A 266 5.22 -19.55 -4.04
CA PRO A 266 6.48 -19.69 -4.75
C PRO A 266 7.55 -18.79 -4.14
N GLU A 267 8.80 -19.12 -4.41
CA GLU A 267 9.94 -18.27 -4.07
C GLU A 267 9.94 -17.04 -4.99
N LEU A 268 10.11 -15.85 -4.40
CA LEU A 268 10.24 -14.58 -5.12
C LEU A 268 11.55 -13.89 -4.71
N GLY A 269 12.21 -13.19 -5.61
CA GLY A 269 13.54 -12.61 -5.40
C GLY A 269 14.69 -13.55 -5.76
N THR A 270 15.89 -13.13 -5.39
CA THR A 270 17.18 -13.82 -5.61
C THR A 270 18.06 -13.60 -4.38
N GLY A 271 19.23 -14.26 -4.32
CA GLY A 271 20.23 -14.00 -3.28
C GLY A 271 20.06 -14.85 -2.03
N ASP A 272 20.23 -14.22 -0.87
CA ASP A 272 20.35 -14.88 0.42
C ASP A 272 18.98 -15.05 1.12
N GLU A 273 18.96 -15.87 2.18
CA GLU A 273 17.81 -15.92 3.08
C GLU A 273 17.65 -14.58 3.83
N ALA A 274 16.42 -14.23 4.17
CA ALA A 274 16.13 -12.93 4.77
C ALA A 274 16.62 -12.87 6.23
N GLU A 275 17.77 -12.25 6.44
CA GLU A 275 18.34 -11.96 7.77
C GLU A 275 17.96 -10.56 8.30
N VAL A 276 18.15 -10.37 9.62
CA VAL A 276 17.79 -9.12 10.34
C VAL A 276 18.45 -7.87 9.72
N GLU A 277 19.64 -8.02 9.14
CA GLU A 277 20.36 -6.92 8.47
C GLU A 277 19.59 -6.36 7.27
N HIS A 278 18.87 -7.22 6.54
CA HIS A 278 18.09 -6.81 5.38
C HIS A 278 16.89 -5.93 5.75
N LEU A 279 16.44 -5.92 7.01
CA LEU A 279 15.43 -4.96 7.47
C LEU A 279 15.93 -3.51 7.34
N GLN A 280 17.23 -3.27 7.55
CA GLN A 280 17.82 -1.94 7.34
C GLN A 280 17.97 -1.62 5.86
N SER A 281 18.42 -2.59 5.06
CA SER A 281 18.53 -2.47 3.60
C SER A 281 17.18 -2.13 2.97
N PHE A 282 16.09 -2.75 3.45
CA PHE A 282 14.72 -2.46 3.05
C PHE A 282 14.31 -1.01 3.36
N ILE A 283 14.59 -0.49 4.56
CA ILE A 283 14.33 0.92 4.89
C ILE A 283 15.11 1.85 3.94
N GLY A 284 16.38 1.51 3.67
CA GLY A 284 17.22 2.22 2.72
C GLY A 284 16.65 2.24 1.30
N LEU A 285 16.14 1.10 0.83
CA LEU A 285 15.49 0.98 -0.48
C LEU A 285 14.25 1.88 -0.57
N ILE A 286 13.33 1.82 0.42
CA ILE A 286 12.13 2.67 0.40
C ILE A 286 12.50 4.14 0.39
N ARG A 287 13.46 4.56 1.23
CA ARG A 287 13.90 5.96 1.27
C ARG A 287 14.45 6.41 -0.09
N ARG A 288 15.32 5.61 -0.71
CA ARG A 288 15.87 5.91 -2.04
C ARG A 288 14.78 5.98 -3.11
N ALA A 289 13.85 5.02 -3.11
CA ALA A 289 12.73 4.99 -4.04
C ALA A 289 11.79 6.21 -3.85
N LEU A 290 11.54 6.63 -2.62
CA LEU A 290 10.76 7.83 -2.32
C LEU A 290 11.48 9.09 -2.83
N VAL A 291 12.78 9.21 -2.59
CA VAL A 291 13.60 10.33 -3.10
C VAL A 291 13.58 10.36 -4.63
N LEU A 292 13.71 9.21 -5.29
CA LEU A 292 13.60 9.12 -6.76
C LEU A 292 12.24 9.62 -7.26
N ASN A 293 11.14 9.17 -6.64
CA ASN A 293 9.79 9.63 -7.01
C ASN A 293 9.65 11.14 -6.83
N VAL A 294 10.12 11.68 -5.71
CA VAL A 294 10.12 13.13 -5.46
C VAL A 294 10.98 13.88 -6.50
N LEU A 295 12.15 13.36 -6.85
CA LEU A 295 13.01 13.96 -7.86
C LEU A 295 12.33 14.00 -9.23
N VAL A 296 11.73 12.90 -9.66
CA VAL A 296 10.96 12.82 -10.93
C VAL A 296 9.80 13.81 -10.92
N LEU A 297 9.15 13.99 -9.77
CA LEU A 297 8.07 14.98 -9.63
C LEU A 297 8.59 16.41 -9.78
N VAL A 298 9.73 16.71 -9.15
CA VAL A 298 10.38 18.02 -9.22
C VAL A 298 10.78 18.33 -10.66
N THR A 299 11.38 17.39 -11.38
CA THR A 299 11.78 17.60 -12.77
C THR A 299 10.58 17.78 -13.70
N MET A 300 9.50 16.99 -13.53
CA MET A 300 8.25 17.19 -14.28
C MET A 300 7.61 18.56 -13.99
N GLY A 301 7.61 18.97 -12.72
CA GLY A 301 7.11 20.29 -12.31
C GLY A 301 7.89 21.44 -12.96
N PHE A 302 9.22 21.34 -12.99
CA PHE A 302 10.07 22.33 -13.67
C PHE A 302 9.83 22.34 -15.18
N ALA A 303 9.73 21.19 -15.82
CA ALA A 303 9.48 21.09 -17.26
C ALA A 303 8.17 21.76 -17.68
N HIS A 304 7.12 21.64 -16.86
CA HIS A 304 5.82 22.27 -17.13
C HIS A 304 5.82 23.79 -16.91
N VAL A 305 6.72 24.32 -16.08
CA VAL A 305 6.84 25.77 -15.85
C VAL A 305 7.77 26.43 -16.89
N ALA A 306 8.72 25.67 -17.42
CA ALA A 306 9.73 26.17 -18.36
C ALA A 306 9.33 26.09 -19.85
N GLY A 307 8.30 25.30 -20.19
CA GLY A 307 7.76 25.16 -21.55
C GLY A 307 6.39 25.79 -21.70
#